data_AF-A0A7K2Q340-F1
#
_entry.id   AF-A0A7K2Q340-F1
#
_cell.length_a   1.000
_cell.length_b   1.000
_cell.length_c   1.000
_cell.angle_alpha   90.00
_cell.angle_beta   90.00
_cell.angle_gamma   90.00
#
_symmetry.space_group_name_H-M   'P 1'
#
loop_
_entity.id
_entity.type
_entity.pdbx_description
1 polymer ?
#
loop_
_entity_poly.entity_id
_entity_poly.type
_entity_poly.pdbx_seq_one_letter_code
_entity_poly.pdbx_strand_id
1 'polypeptide(L)'
;MSETLRSDSAARLPRQVADAYVDDLIAIDPISGTYLGVAACSSRLPDFSPAGRAAAADLSRSTLARLDAAERLPGADSDVERRCGRLLRERLNAELAVYEADEDLRAVSNIHSPAHSVRDVFTVTPSDTDEDWAAIAERLRAVPAALAGYRESLALGLDRGLYGGPRATATFIDQLTTWAGEDGGDGEGAGEAFFGELASRGPEALRAGLEEAAAGATEALAELRDWIRDVYAPAVADAPDPVGRERYARWSRYFNGTDLDLDEAYAYGWSEYHRLLAEMKAEAAKILPGASPWEALKHLDEHGTHIEGVEEVQAWLQGIMDEAIENLDGTHFELAERVKRVESMIAPPGGAAAPYYTNPSEDFSRPGRTWLPTMGQTRFPVYDLVSTWYHEGVPGHHLQLAQWAHVADRLSRYQAR
;
A
#
# COMPACT_ATOMS: atom_id res chain seq x y z
N MET A 1 -14.19 13.97 27.02
CA MET A 1 -14.71 14.98 26.06
C MET A 1 -14.18 16.34 26.49
N SER A 2 -13.03 16.74 25.94
CA SER A 2 -12.33 17.97 26.33
C SER A 2 -12.63 19.11 25.34
N GLU A 3 -12.70 20.32 25.87
CA GLU A 3 -13.16 21.60 25.32
C GLU A 3 -12.32 22.19 24.16
N THR A 4 -11.83 21.37 23.22
CA THR A 4 -11.05 21.86 22.05
C THR A 4 -11.82 21.86 20.73
N LEU A 5 -13.07 21.39 20.70
CA LEU A 5 -13.90 21.31 19.49
C LEU A 5 -14.75 22.56 19.20
N ARG A 6 -14.44 23.72 19.78
CA ARG A 6 -15.18 24.96 19.52
C ARG A 6 -14.25 26.11 19.13
N SER A 7 -14.54 26.65 17.95
CA SER A 7 -13.97 27.84 17.30
C SER A 7 -12.77 27.60 16.37
N ASP A 8 -13.02 27.02 15.19
CA ASP A 8 -12.36 27.57 14.00
C ASP A 8 -13.40 28.33 13.16
N SER A 9 -13.45 29.65 13.40
CA SER A 9 -14.39 30.61 12.81
C SER A 9 -13.84 31.25 11.52
N ALA A 10 -12.69 30.80 11.01
CA ALA A 10 -12.21 31.26 9.72
C ALA A 10 -12.87 30.45 8.59
N ALA A 11 -13.44 31.14 7.61
CA ALA A 11 -13.94 30.50 6.40
C ALA A 11 -12.76 29.86 5.64
N ARG A 12 -12.73 28.52 5.56
CA ARG A 12 -11.67 27.74 4.89
C ARG A 12 -12.03 27.48 3.43
N LEU A 13 -11.10 27.72 2.51
CA LEU A 13 -11.20 27.28 1.11
C LEU A 13 -10.99 25.75 0.99
N PRO A 14 -11.36 25.11 -0.14
CA PRO A 14 -11.25 23.66 -0.31
C PRO A 14 -9.90 23.03 0.08
N ARG A 15 -8.76 23.63 -0.29
CA ARG A 15 -7.43 23.14 0.11
C ARG A 15 -7.22 23.15 1.62
N GLN A 16 -7.69 24.20 2.30
CA GLN A 16 -7.60 24.31 3.75
C GLN A 16 -8.55 23.33 4.46
N VAL A 17 -9.70 23.02 3.85
CA VAL A 17 -10.58 21.94 4.33
C VAL A 17 -9.89 20.59 4.20
N ALA A 18 -9.17 20.36 3.10
CA ALA A 18 -8.41 19.13 2.86
C ALA A 18 -7.24 18.97 3.83
N ASP A 19 -6.50 20.04 4.11
CA ASP A 19 -5.40 20.04 5.08
C ASP A 19 -5.91 19.74 6.49
N ALA A 20 -6.99 20.41 6.91
CA ALA A 20 -7.62 20.14 8.19
C ALA A 20 -8.18 18.71 8.28
N TYR A 21 -8.66 18.13 7.17
CA TYR A 21 -9.06 16.72 7.14
C TYR A 21 -7.89 15.79 7.42
N VAL A 22 -6.69 16.07 6.87
CA VAL A 22 -5.50 15.27 7.15
C VAL A 22 -5.15 15.32 8.65
N ASP A 23 -5.19 16.49 9.27
CA ASP A 23 -4.95 16.63 10.72
C ASP A 23 -5.96 15.83 11.55
N ASP A 24 -7.25 15.93 11.20
CA ASP A 24 -8.32 15.19 11.86
C ASP A 24 -8.18 13.67 11.64
N LEU A 25 -7.79 13.24 10.43
CA LEU A 25 -7.60 11.84 10.05
C LEU A 25 -6.46 11.20 10.84
N ILE A 26 -5.32 11.88 10.95
CA ILE A 26 -4.14 11.37 11.67
C ILE A 26 -4.45 11.09 13.16
N ALA A 27 -5.39 11.82 13.75
CA ALA A 27 -5.78 11.61 15.14
C ALA A 27 -6.50 10.26 15.36
N ILE A 28 -7.25 9.80 14.36
CA ILE A 28 -8.05 8.56 14.39
C ILE A 28 -7.39 7.39 13.64
N ASP A 29 -6.49 7.69 12.70
CA ASP A 29 -5.65 6.75 11.95
C ASP A 29 -4.16 7.11 12.09
N PRO A 30 -3.52 6.72 13.21
CA PRO A 30 -2.10 6.95 13.43
C PRO A 30 -1.17 6.21 12.44
N ILE A 31 -1.66 5.19 11.73
CA ILE A 31 -0.87 4.53 10.68
C ILE A 31 -0.63 5.51 9.54
N SER A 32 -1.69 6.17 9.04
CA SER A 32 -1.56 7.25 8.06
C SER A 32 -0.60 8.35 8.54
N GLY A 33 -0.67 8.72 9.82
CA GLY A 33 0.26 9.69 10.42
C GLY A 33 1.73 9.27 10.37
N THR A 34 2.01 7.96 10.49
CA THR A 34 3.37 7.41 10.42
C THR A 34 3.93 7.49 9.01
N TYR A 35 3.13 7.10 8.01
CA TYR A 35 3.50 7.25 6.60
C TYR A 35 3.74 8.72 6.22
N LEU A 36 3.08 9.65 6.90
CA LEU A 36 3.27 11.10 6.74
C LEU A 36 4.40 11.68 7.62
N GLY A 37 5.16 10.84 8.33
CA GLY A 37 6.29 11.29 9.15
C GLY A 37 5.92 12.03 10.44
N VAL A 38 4.69 11.90 10.94
CA VAL A 38 4.26 12.52 12.20
C VAL A 38 4.73 11.69 13.39
N ALA A 39 5.82 12.12 14.04
CA ALA A 39 6.45 11.38 15.15
C ALA A 39 5.49 11.00 16.30
N ALA A 40 4.51 11.86 16.63
CA ALA A 40 3.53 11.59 17.68
C ALA A 40 2.60 10.40 17.37
N CYS A 41 2.59 9.92 16.12
CA CYS A 41 1.79 8.78 15.71
C CYS A 41 2.52 7.45 15.89
N SER A 42 3.86 7.45 15.96
CA SER A 42 4.72 6.25 16.00
C SER A 42 4.43 5.28 17.15
N SER A 43 3.74 5.73 18.21
CA SER A 43 3.37 4.92 19.37
C SER A 43 1.95 4.36 19.36
N ARG A 44 1.12 4.70 18.37
CA ARG A 44 -0.32 4.39 18.36
C ARG A 44 -0.73 3.55 17.15
N LEU A 45 -1.88 2.89 17.28
CA LEU A 45 -2.59 2.19 16.21
C LEU A 45 -4.04 2.68 16.11
N PRO A 46 -4.71 2.51 14.95
CA PRO A 46 -6.11 2.85 14.77
C PRO A 46 -7.02 1.91 15.55
N ASP A 47 -8.24 2.39 15.82
CA ASP A 47 -9.33 1.54 16.30
C ASP A 47 -10.03 0.88 15.11
N PHE A 48 -9.85 -0.44 14.97
CA PHE A 48 -10.47 -1.23 13.90
C PHE A 48 -11.83 -1.83 14.29
N SER A 49 -12.37 -1.49 15.47
CA SER A 49 -13.73 -1.86 15.89
C SER A 49 -14.81 -1.13 15.07
N PRO A 50 -16.08 -1.57 15.11
CA PRO A 50 -17.17 -0.85 14.47
C PRO A 50 -17.28 0.61 14.92
N ALA A 51 -16.91 0.92 16.17
CA ALA A 51 -16.90 2.29 16.69
C ALA A 51 -15.80 3.14 16.04
N GLY A 52 -14.59 2.61 15.89
CA GLY A 52 -13.51 3.28 15.17
C GLY A 52 -13.83 3.53 13.70
N ARG A 53 -14.44 2.54 13.03
CA ARG A 53 -14.91 2.68 11.64
C ARG A 53 -16.02 3.72 11.49
N ALA A 54 -16.95 3.77 12.45
CA ALA A 54 -17.97 4.82 12.49
C ALA A 54 -17.37 6.23 12.68
N ALA A 55 -16.35 6.37 13.53
CA ALA A 55 -15.65 7.63 13.72
C ALA A 55 -14.97 8.13 12.43
N ALA A 56 -14.36 7.23 11.65
CA ALA A 56 -13.80 7.55 10.35
C ALA A 56 -14.88 8.00 9.34
N ALA A 57 -16.02 7.30 9.29
CA ALA A 57 -17.14 7.68 8.44
C ALA A 57 -17.72 9.06 8.83
N ASP A 58 -17.84 9.36 10.12
CA ASP A 58 -18.33 10.65 10.60
C ASP A 58 -17.35 11.79 10.28
N LEU A 59 -16.05 11.51 10.35
CA LEU A 59 -15.04 12.46 9.87
C LEU A 59 -15.21 12.74 8.36
N SER A 60 -15.40 11.71 7.54
CA SER A 60 -15.63 11.87 6.09
C SER A 60 -16.90 12.69 5.81
N ARG A 61 -18.03 12.40 6.49
CA ARG A 61 -19.28 13.16 6.35
C ARG A 61 -19.15 14.62 6.78
N SER A 62 -18.54 14.87 7.93
CA SER A 62 -18.35 16.25 8.43
C SER A 62 -17.41 17.05 7.53
N THR A 63 -16.41 16.39 6.94
CA THR A 63 -15.50 17.00 5.97
C THR A 63 -16.19 17.32 4.65
N LEU A 64 -17.06 16.45 4.14
CA LEU A 64 -17.89 16.75 2.96
C LEU A 64 -18.80 17.95 3.20
N ALA A 65 -19.41 18.07 4.38
CA ALA A 65 -20.23 19.23 4.73
C ALA A 65 -19.41 20.54 4.81
N ARG A 66 -18.19 20.47 5.38
CA ARG A 66 -17.22 21.59 5.36
C ARG A 66 -16.82 21.96 3.93
N LEU A 67 -16.60 20.96 3.07
CA LEU A 67 -16.20 21.16 1.68
C LEU A 67 -17.33 21.82 0.88
N ASP A 68 -18.58 21.42 1.08
CA ASP A 68 -19.75 22.06 0.46
C ASP A 68 -19.83 23.55 0.81
N ALA A 69 -19.54 23.92 2.06
CA ALA A 69 -19.50 25.32 2.48
C ALA A 69 -18.32 26.06 1.83
N ALA A 70 -17.14 25.43 1.81
CA ALA A 70 -15.91 26.00 1.25
C ALA A 70 -16.02 26.30 -0.25
N GLU A 71 -16.66 25.42 -1.02
CA GLU A 71 -16.84 25.58 -2.47
C GLU A 71 -17.74 26.78 -2.86
N ARG A 72 -18.47 27.37 -1.90
CA ARG A 72 -19.30 28.56 -2.11
C ARG A 72 -18.60 29.87 -1.78
N LEU A 73 -17.37 29.81 -1.24
CA LEU A 73 -16.62 31.00 -0.86
C LEU A 73 -15.97 31.67 -2.07
N PRO A 74 -15.80 33.01 -2.06
CA PRO A 74 -15.00 33.70 -3.07
C PRO A 74 -13.59 33.12 -3.19
N GLY A 75 -13.14 32.79 -4.41
CA GLY A 75 -11.83 32.20 -4.67
C GLY A 75 -11.80 30.67 -4.75
N ALA A 76 -12.88 29.99 -4.32
CA ALA A 76 -13.00 28.53 -4.42
C ALA A 76 -13.15 28.03 -5.88
N ASP A 77 -13.48 28.92 -6.81
CA ASP A 77 -13.59 28.67 -8.24
C ASP A 77 -12.23 28.62 -8.95
N SER A 78 -11.15 29.02 -8.28
CA SER A 78 -9.80 28.87 -8.82
C SER A 78 -9.46 27.40 -9.12
N ASP A 79 -8.65 27.19 -10.15
CA ASP A 79 -8.33 25.86 -10.65
C ASP A 79 -7.70 24.92 -9.61
N VAL A 80 -6.87 25.45 -8.72
CA VAL A 80 -6.21 24.67 -7.66
C VAL A 80 -7.21 24.23 -6.58
N GLU A 81 -8.13 25.10 -6.19
CA GLU A 81 -9.17 24.81 -5.22
C GLU A 81 -10.16 23.80 -5.78
N ARG A 82 -10.60 23.98 -7.03
CA ARG A 82 -11.51 23.04 -7.72
C ARG A 82 -10.93 21.65 -7.87
N ARG A 83 -9.64 21.52 -8.23
CA ARG A 83 -8.98 20.21 -8.35
C ARG A 83 -8.86 19.51 -6.99
N CYS A 84 -8.46 20.24 -5.95
CA CYS A 84 -8.37 19.71 -4.59
C CYS A 84 -9.73 19.26 -4.07
N GLY A 85 -10.75 20.12 -4.17
CA GLY A 85 -12.11 19.82 -3.75
C GLY A 85 -12.70 18.62 -4.50
N ARG A 86 -12.50 18.54 -5.82
CA ARG A 86 -12.93 17.39 -6.62
C ARG A 86 -12.29 16.09 -6.13
N LEU A 87 -10.98 16.07 -5.90
CA LEU A 87 -10.27 14.88 -5.43
C LEU A 87 -10.77 14.46 -4.03
N LEU A 88 -10.78 15.39 -3.07
CA LEU A 88 -11.23 15.13 -1.70
C LEU A 88 -12.65 14.58 -1.70
N ARG A 89 -13.57 15.24 -2.41
CA ARG A 89 -14.97 14.80 -2.52
C ARG A 89 -15.08 13.40 -3.08
N GLU A 90 -14.36 13.11 -4.15
CA GLU A 90 -14.44 11.82 -4.83
C GLU A 90 -13.95 10.69 -3.92
N ARG A 91 -12.77 10.84 -3.29
CA ARG A 91 -12.22 9.86 -2.34
C ARG A 91 -13.12 9.64 -1.12
N LEU A 92 -13.60 10.70 -0.46
CA LEU A 92 -14.45 10.57 0.72
C LEU A 92 -15.79 9.89 0.40
N ASN A 93 -16.39 10.17 -0.76
CA ASN A 93 -17.61 9.48 -1.18
C ASN A 93 -17.35 8.00 -1.52
N ALA A 94 -16.20 7.68 -2.12
CA ALA A 94 -15.83 6.28 -2.37
C ALA A 94 -15.60 5.50 -1.06
N GLU A 95 -14.90 6.09 -0.09
CA GLU A 95 -14.70 5.53 1.25
C GLU A 95 -16.04 5.33 2.00
N LEU A 96 -16.93 6.32 1.94
CA LEU A 96 -18.26 6.21 2.54
C LEU A 96 -19.11 5.13 1.86
N ALA A 97 -19.06 5.00 0.54
CA ALA A 97 -19.81 3.95 -0.16
C ALA A 97 -19.36 2.53 0.26
N VAL A 98 -18.07 2.34 0.52
CA VAL A 98 -17.49 1.10 1.07
C VAL A 98 -17.99 0.87 2.50
N TYR A 99 -17.94 1.89 3.36
CA TYR A 99 -18.42 1.81 4.73
C TYR A 99 -19.93 1.54 4.83
N GLU A 100 -20.75 2.24 4.05
CA GLU A 100 -22.22 2.11 4.06
C GLU A 100 -22.70 0.74 3.57
N ALA A 101 -21.83 -0.02 2.90
CA ALA A 101 -22.07 -1.39 2.50
C ALA A 101 -21.53 -2.44 3.50
N ASP A 102 -21.09 -2.00 4.67
CA ASP A 102 -20.50 -2.83 5.72
C ASP A 102 -19.36 -3.71 5.17
N GLU A 103 -18.55 -3.17 4.25
CA GLU A 103 -17.43 -3.91 3.66
C GLU A 103 -16.29 -4.12 4.67
N ASP A 104 -16.12 -3.19 5.60
CA ASP A 104 -15.18 -3.25 6.72
C ASP A 104 -15.47 -4.40 7.69
N LEU A 105 -16.74 -4.83 7.81
CA LEU A 105 -17.15 -5.96 8.65
C LEU A 105 -16.75 -7.33 8.07
N ARG A 106 -16.15 -7.36 6.89
CA ARG A 106 -15.73 -8.60 6.20
C ARG A 106 -14.43 -8.42 5.41
N ALA A 107 -13.58 -7.53 5.88
CA ALA A 107 -12.31 -7.16 5.26
C ALA A 107 -11.21 -8.22 5.50
N VAL A 108 -11.44 -9.45 5.05
CA VAL A 108 -10.44 -10.54 5.05
C VAL A 108 -9.79 -10.63 3.67
N SER A 109 -8.45 -10.66 3.65
CA SER A 109 -7.64 -10.56 2.45
C SER A 109 -6.29 -11.23 2.67
N ASN A 110 -5.66 -11.71 1.60
CA ASN A 110 -4.30 -12.27 1.61
C ASN A 110 -3.22 -11.22 1.27
N ILE A 111 -3.60 -9.97 1.04
CA ILE A 111 -2.66 -8.90 0.67
C ILE A 111 -2.85 -7.63 1.50
N HIS A 112 -4.10 -7.30 1.87
CA HIS A 112 -4.39 -6.07 2.58
C HIS A 112 -5.63 -6.20 3.46
N SER A 113 -5.43 -6.19 4.78
CA SER A 113 -6.44 -6.18 5.82
C SER A 113 -5.93 -5.35 7.01
N PRO A 114 -6.78 -5.03 8.01
CA PRO A 114 -6.31 -4.37 9.23
C PRO A 114 -5.10 -5.02 9.89
N ALA A 115 -5.01 -6.36 9.90
CA ALA A 115 -3.83 -7.06 10.43
C ALA A 115 -2.55 -6.80 9.61
N HIS A 116 -2.66 -6.72 8.27
CA HIS A 116 -1.54 -6.33 7.42
C HIS A 116 -1.10 -4.90 7.74
N SER A 117 -2.05 -3.96 7.87
CA SER A 117 -1.73 -2.56 8.23
C SER A 117 -1.02 -2.46 9.58
N VAL A 118 -1.44 -3.23 10.59
CA VAL A 118 -0.78 -3.28 11.91
C VAL A 118 0.63 -3.82 11.81
N ARG A 119 0.88 -4.86 11.00
CA ARG A 119 2.23 -5.40 10.80
C ARG A 119 3.12 -4.44 10.01
N ASP A 120 2.63 -3.95 8.89
CA ASP A 120 3.42 -3.20 7.90
C ASP A 120 3.87 -1.85 8.43
N VAL A 121 3.09 -1.20 9.30
CA VAL A 121 3.48 0.10 9.86
C VAL A 121 4.79 0.04 10.64
N PHE A 122 5.15 -1.11 11.24
CA PHE A 122 6.43 -1.25 11.94
C PHE A 122 7.63 -1.22 11.00
N THR A 123 7.46 -1.58 9.72
CA THR A 123 8.55 -1.55 8.73
C THR A 123 8.93 -0.13 8.31
N VAL A 124 8.05 0.84 8.56
CA VAL A 124 8.23 2.26 8.25
C VAL A 124 8.27 3.16 9.48
N THR A 125 8.17 2.58 10.69
CA THR A 125 8.30 3.33 11.94
C THR A 125 9.77 3.69 12.16
N PRO A 126 10.12 4.94 12.48
CA PRO A 126 11.49 5.30 12.86
C PRO A 126 12.02 4.38 13.97
N SER A 127 13.32 4.05 13.91
CA SER A 127 13.97 3.13 14.85
C SER A 127 15.45 3.48 15.09
N ASP A 128 15.81 4.76 14.98
CA ASP A 128 17.20 5.23 15.02
C ASP A 128 17.66 5.64 16.44
N THR A 129 16.72 6.05 17.29
CA THR A 129 16.98 6.59 18.63
C THR A 129 16.29 5.77 19.73
N ASP A 130 16.73 5.94 20.99
CA ASP A 130 16.07 5.31 22.14
C ASP A 130 14.60 5.77 22.26
N GLU A 131 14.30 7.03 21.93
CA GLU A 131 12.94 7.55 21.87
C GLU A 131 12.09 6.86 20.79
N ASP A 132 12.66 6.57 19.62
CA ASP A 132 11.99 5.83 18.55
C ASP A 132 11.64 4.40 19.02
N TRP A 133 12.60 3.72 19.65
CA TRP A 133 12.39 2.38 20.21
C TRP A 133 11.38 2.37 21.36
N ALA A 134 11.34 3.42 22.18
CA ALA A 134 10.30 3.57 23.19
C ALA A 134 8.90 3.72 22.55
N ALA A 135 8.79 4.47 21.44
CA ALA A 135 7.53 4.57 20.70
C ALA A 135 7.13 3.23 20.06
N ILE A 136 8.08 2.47 19.49
CA ILE A 136 7.84 1.11 19.00
C ILE A 136 7.31 0.20 20.11
N ALA A 137 7.89 0.26 21.31
CA ALA A 137 7.42 -0.54 22.45
C ALA A 137 5.96 -0.20 22.83
N GLU A 138 5.61 1.09 22.87
CA GLU A 138 4.22 1.52 23.09
C GLU A 138 3.27 1.07 21.98
N ARG A 139 3.72 1.12 20.72
CA ARG A 139 2.92 0.63 19.59
C ARG A 139 2.70 -0.88 19.65
N LEU A 140 3.72 -1.66 20.02
CA LEU A 140 3.60 -3.09 20.26
C LEU A 140 2.53 -3.37 21.34
N ARG A 141 2.53 -2.60 22.44
CA ARG A 141 1.48 -2.69 23.48
C ARG A 141 0.07 -2.33 22.99
N ALA A 142 -0.05 -1.58 21.89
CA ALA A 142 -1.34 -1.23 21.28
C ALA A 142 -1.88 -2.32 20.33
N VAL A 143 -1.05 -3.27 19.88
CA VAL A 143 -1.44 -4.33 18.93
C VAL A 143 -2.64 -5.16 19.42
N PRO A 144 -2.69 -5.64 20.69
CA PRO A 144 -3.81 -6.45 21.16
C PRO A 144 -5.16 -5.74 21.02
N ALA A 145 -5.24 -4.45 21.38
CA ALA A 145 -6.47 -3.69 21.28
C ALA A 145 -6.91 -3.48 19.82
N ALA A 146 -5.96 -3.20 18.91
CA ALA A 146 -6.24 -3.02 17.49
C ALA A 146 -6.77 -4.31 16.84
N LEU A 147 -6.15 -5.46 17.13
CA LEU A 147 -6.58 -6.76 16.60
C LEU A 147 -7.90 -7.25 17.23
N ALA A 148 -8.14 -6.96 18.52
CA ALA A 148 -9.41 -7.24 19.16
C ALA A 148 -10.56 -6.45 18.53
N GLY A 149 -10.35 -5.16 18.21
CA GLY A 149 -11.33 -4.35 17.48
C GLY A 149 -11.60 -4.88 16.06
N TYR A 150 -10.55 -5.31 15.35
CA TYR A 150 -10.73 -5.95 14.04
C TYR A 150 -11.57 -7.24 14.14
N ARG A 151 -11.29 -8.08 15.13
CA ARG A 151 -12.09 -9.29 15.43
C ARG A 151 -13.55 -8.95 15.75
N GLU A 152 -13.81 -7.89 16.50
CA GLU A 152 -15.17 -7.40 16.79
C GLU A 152 -15.91 -7.05 15.50
N SER A 153 -15.27 -6.33 14.58
CA SER A 153 -15.85 -5.99 13.26
C SER A 153 -16.19 -7.24 12.44
N LEU A 154 -15.29 -8.22 12.39
CA LEU A 154 -15.55 -9.49 11.69
C LEU A 154 -16.67 -10.31 12.34
N ALA A 155 -16.73 -10.35 13.67
CA ALA A 155 -17.78 -11.04 14.40
C ALA A 155 -19.16 -10.41 14.12
N LEU A 156 -19.25 -9.08 14.11
CA LEU A 156 -20.47 -8.37 13.72
C LEU A 156 -20.83 -8.65 12.25
N GLY A 157 -19.84 -8.79 11.38
CA GLY A 157 -20.03 -9.24 10.00
C GLY A 157 -20.68 -10.63 9.92
N LEU A 158 -20.18 -11.60 10.68
CA LEU A 158 -20.78 -12.94 10.76
C LEU A 158 -22.23 -12.87 11.24
N ASP A 159 -22.52 -12.09 12.28
CA ASP A 159 -23.89 -11.91 12.82
C ASP A 159 -24.86 -11.32 11.78
N ARG A 160 -24.35 -10.47 10.87
CA ARG A 160 -25.13 -9.86 9.78
C ARG A 160 -25.15 -10.70 8.50
N GLY A 161 -24.53 -11.88 8.47
CA GLY A 161 -24.42 -12.71 7.27
C GLY A 161 -23.51 -12.11 6.20
N LEU A 162 -22.53 -11.30 6.61
CA LEU A 162 -21.57 -10.61 5.76
C LEU A 162 -20.26 -11.40 5.76
N TYR A 163 -20.08 -12.24 4.75
CA TYR A 163 -18.93 -13.15 4.68
C TYR A 163 -17.80 -12.61 3.81
N GLY A 164 -16.56 -12.86 4.26
CA GLY A 164 -15.34 -12.74 3.47
C GLY A 164 -15.14 -13.97 2.56
N GLY A 165 -14.09 -13.96 1.75
CA GLY A 165 -13.79 -15.06 0.83
C GLY A 165 -13.10 -16.24 1.53
N PRO A 166 -13.55 -17.49 1.35
CA PRO A 166 -12.95 -18.65 2.02
C PRO A 166 -11.50 -18.89 1.59
N ARG A 167 -11.15 -18.67 0.31
CA ARG A 167 -9.77 -18.84 -0.17
C ARG A 167 -8.80 -17.84 0.48
N ALA A 168 -9.20 -16.56 0.51
CA ALA A 168 -8.39 -15.53 1.14
C ALA A 168 -8.26 -15.77 2.65
N THR A 169 -9.32 -16.28 3.29
CA THR A 169 -9.31 -16.65 4.71
C THR A 169 -8.29 -17.76 4.99
N ALA A 170 -8.22 -18.81 4.16
CA ALA A 170 -7.25 -19.88 4.31
C ALA A 170 -5.80 -19.34 4.22
N THR A 171 -5.48 -18.58 3.18
CA THR A 171 -4.14 -17.96 3.06
C THR A 171 -3.84 -17.00 4.21
N PHE A 172 -4.84 -16.28 4.72
CA PHE A 172 -4.67 -15.37 5.84
C PHE A 172 -4.36 -16.11 7.15
N ILE A 173 -4.92 -17.32 7.36
CA ILE A 173 -4.53 -18.19 8.48
C ILE A 173 -3.06 -18.58 8.38
N ASP A 174 -2.61 -18.99 7.19
CA ASP A 174 -1.19 -19.34 6.97
C ASP A 174 -0.29 -18.14 7.29
N GLN A 175 -0.63 -16.95 6.78
CA GLN A 175 0.12 -15.71 7.06
C GLN A 175 0.18 -15.39 8.55
N LEU A 176 -0.93 -15.48 9.28
CA LEU A 176 -0.94 -15.23 10.73
C LEU A 176 -0.12 -16.29 11.48
N THR A 177 -0.09 -17.53 11.01
CA THR A 177 0.77 -18.61 11.55
C THR A 177 2.25 -18.26 11.38
N THR A 178 2.63 -17.80 10.19
CA THR A 178 3.99 -17.32 9.91
C THR A 178 4.37 -16.17 10.83
N TRP A 179 3.52 -15.15 10.94
CA TRP A 179 3.85 -13.95 11.72
C TRP A 179 3.92 -14.23 13.22
N ALA A 180 3.20 -15.25 13.70
CA ALA A 180 3.29 -15.76 15.06
C ALA A 180 4.52 -16.66 15.31
N GLY A 181 5.30 -17.01 14.28
CA GLY A 181 6.46 -17.90 14.39
C GLY A 181 6.09 -19.38 14.50
N GLU A 182 4.88 -19.77 14.14
CA GLU A 182 4.36 -21.14 14.36
C GLU A 182 4.42 -22.04 13.12
N ASP A 183 5.10 -21.63 12.05
CA ASP A 183 5.23 -22.40 10.79
C ASP A 183 6.08 -23.68 10.87
N GLY A 184 6.45 -24.12 12.09
CA GLY A 184 7.15 -25.37 12.31
C GLY A 184 6.15 -26.53 12.43
N GLY A 185 6.08 -27.39 11.41
CA GLY A 185 5.43 -28.70 11.56
C GLY A 185 6.12 -29.53 12.65
N ASP A 186 5.48 -30.61 13.11
CA ASP A 186 5.99 -31.54 14.14
C ASP A 186 7.40 -32.08 13.79
N GLY A 187 8.46 -31.33 14.11
CA GLY A 187 9.86 -31.72 13.89
C GLY A 187 10.79 -30.67 13.25
N GLU A 188 10.27 -29.61 12.64
CA GLU A 188 11.04 -28.42 12.24
C GLU A 188 10.75 -27.33 13.26
N GLY A 189 11.79 -26.80 13.93
CA GLY A 189 11.60 -25.85 15.03
C GLY A 189 10.75 -24.65 14.63
N ALA A 190 9.97 -24.12 15.57
CA ALA A 190 9.22 -22.87 15.41
C ALA A 190 10.09 -21.78 14.76
N GLY A 191 9.55 -21.09 13.76
CA GLY A 191 10.20 -19.94 13.14
C GLY A 191 10.28 -18.74 14.09
N GLU A 192 11.10 -17.75 13.78
CA GLU A 192 11.14 -16.51 14.58
C GLU A 192 9.87 -15.68 14.32
N ALA A 193 9.13 -15.35 15.39
CA ALA A 193 7.93 -14.53 15.28
C ALA A 193 8.28 -13.09 14.86
N PHE A 194 7.46 -12.47 14.01
CA PHE A 194 7.75 -11.16 13.41
C PHE A 194 8.05 -10.07 14.47
N PHE A 195 7.21 -9.97 15.51
CA PHE A 195 7.44 -8.96 16.55
C PHE A 195 8.63 -9.30 17.45
N GLY A 196 8.93 -10.59 17.65
CA GLY A 196 10.11 -11.03 18.38
C GLY A 196 11.40 -10.64 17.64
N GLU A 197 11.45 -10.89 16.33
CA GLU A 197 12.55 -10.48 15.46
C GLU A 197 12.71 -8.95 15.44
N LEU A 198 11.60 -8.20 15.40
CA LEU A 198 11.63 -6.75 15.49
C LEU A 198 12.25 -6.28 16.82
N ALA A 199 11.78 -6.83 17.95
CA ALA A 199 12.25 -6.45 19.28
C ALA A 199 13.74 -6.79 19.51
N SER A 200 14.24 -7.87 18.89
CA SER A 200 15.64 -8.30 19.04
C SER A 200 16.65 -7.28 18.49
N ARG A 201 16.20 -6.40 17.57
CA ARG A 201 16.98 -5.31 16.97
C ARG A 201 17.09 -4.06 17.85
N GLY A 202 16.30 -3.98 18.92
CA GLY A 202 16.27 -2.81 19.81
C GLY A 202 17.50 -2.67 20.72
N PRO A 203 17.71 -1.48 21.32
CA PRO A 203 18.84 -1.22 22.19
C PRO A 203 18.74 -2.02 23.49
N GLU A 204 19.90 -2.43 24.03
CA GLU A 204 19.99 -3.26 25.24
C GLU A 204 19.21 -2.68 26.43
N ALA A 205 19.22 -1.36 26.57
CA ALA A 205 18.54 -0.67 27.67
C ALA A 205 17.01 -0.82 27.65
N LEU A 206 16.41 -1.03 26.47
CA LEU A 206 14.96 -1.18 26.28
C LEU A 206 14.55 -2.64 25.97
N ARG A 207 15.53 -3.54 25.80
CA ARG A 207 15.34 -4.92 25.34
C ARG A 207 14.24 -5.65 26.08
N ALA A 208 14.29 -5.70 27.41
CA ALA A 208 13.30 -6.41 28.21
C ALA A 208 11.86 -5.89 28.00
N GLY A 209 11.70 -4.56 27.89
CA GLY A 209 10.38 -3.95 27.66
C GLY A 209 9.88 -4.14 26.23
N LEU A 210 10.79 -4.22 25.25
CA LEU A 210 10.47 -4.53 23.86
C LEU A 210 10.08 -6.01 23.69
N GLU A 211 10.83 -6.93 24.30
CA GLU A 211 10.53 -8.37 24.29
C GLU A 211 9.17 -8.67 24.93
N GLU A 212 8.86 -8.04 26.08
CA GLU A 212 7.54 -8.16 26.73
C GLU A 212 6.41 -7.65 25.81
N ALA A 213 6.57 -6.46 25.23
CA ALA A 213 5.57 -5.88 24.35
C ALA A 213 5.39 -6.70 23.06
N ALA A 214 6.48 -7.22 22.49
CA ALA A 214 6.48 -8.09 21.33
C ALA A 214 5.81 -9.44 21.61
N ALA A 215 6.04 -10.02 22.80
CA ALA A 215 5.35 -11.25 23.20
C ALA A 215 3.84 -11.04 23.25
N GLY A 216 3.36 -9.94 23.86
CA GLY A 216 1.94 -9.60 23.89
C GLY A 216 1.34 -9.34 22.50
N ALA A 217 2.08 -8.68 21.61
CA ALA A 217 1.66 -8.48 20.22
C ALA A 217 1.59 -9.80 19.42
N THR A 218 2.53 -10.72 19.67
CA THR A 218 2.56 -12.06 19.06
C THR A 218 1.41 -12.93 19.56
N GLU A 219 1.13 -12.91 20.86
CA GLU A 219 -0.03 -13.59 21.45
C GLU A 219 -1.35 -13.12 20.84
N ALA A 220 -1.52 -11.80 20.66
CA ALA A 220 -2.71 -11.25 20.01
C ALA A 220 -2.86 -11.68 18.53
N LEU A 221 -1.76 -11.85 17.79
CA LEU A 221 -1.80 -12.43 16.44
C LEU A 221 -2.24 -13.90 16.47
N ALA A 222 -1.70 -14.70 17.39
CA ALA A 222 -2.07 -16.10 17.56
C ALA A 222 -3.54 -16.24 17.97
N GLU A 223 -4.06 -15.39 18.87
CA GLU A 223 -5.48 -15.35 19.23
C GLU A 223 -6.38 -15.01 18.03
N LEU A 224 -5.98 -14.03 17.21
CA LEU A 224 -6.70 -13.69 15.99
C LEU A 224 -6.68 -14.87 15.01
N ARG A 225 -5.51 -15.50 14.78
CA ARG A 225 -5.37 -16.68 13.92
C ARG A 225 -6.32 -17.79 14.38
N ASP A 226 -6.27 -18.15 15.66
CA ASP A 226 -7.06 -19.24 16.21
C ASP A 226 -8.56 -18.94 16.09
N TRP A 227 -8.99 -17.71 16.34
CA TRP A 227 -10.38 -17.32 16.09
C TRP A 227 -10.76 -17.38 14.61
N ILE A 228 -9.89 -16.92 13.71
CA ILE A 228 -10.14 -17.01 12.26
C ILE A 228 -10.24 -18.49 11.84
N ARG A 229 -9.34 -19.35 12.31
CA ARG A 229 -9.31 -20.79 12.02
C ARG A 229 -10.52 -21.53 12.58
N ASP A 230 -10.86 -21.28 13.84
CA ASP A 230 -11.83 -22.11 14.58
C ASP A 230 -13.25 -21.57 14.52
N VAL A 231 -13.44 -20.27 14.22
CA VAL A 231 -14.76 -19.61 14.19
C VAL A 231 -15.07 -19.03 12.81
N TYR A 232 -14.21 -18.16 12.28
CA TYR A 232 -14.53 -17.43 11.04
C TYR A 232 -14.52 -18.34 9.80
N ALA A 233 -13.46 -19.13 9.61
CA ALA A 233 -13.28 -19.99 8.45
C ALA A 233 -14.39 -21.04 8.32
N PRO A 234 -14.82 -21.75 9.39
CA PRO A 234 -15.98 -22.63 9.33
C PRO A 234 -17.28 -21.89 8.98
N ALA A 235 -17.46 -20.67 9.48
CA ALA A 235 -18.67 -19.87 9.22
C ALA A 235 -18.77 -19.39 7.76
N VAL A 236 -17.64 -19.21 7.06
CA VAL A 236 -17.59 -18.76 5.67
C VAL A 236 -17.23 -19.87 4.67
N ALA A 237 -17.09 -21.12 5.10
CA ALA A 237 -16.60 -22.22 4.27
C ALA A 237 -17.46 -22.45 3.01
N ASP A 238 -18.77 -22.28 3.13
CA ASP A 238 -19.74 -22.43 2.03
C ASP A 238 -20.01 -21.12 1.27
N ALA A 239 -19.35 -20.02 1.63
CA ALA A 239 -19.52 -18.74 0.94
C ALA A 239 -18.85 -18.78 -0.45
N PRO A 240 -19.42 -18.12 -1.47
CA PRO A 240 -18.81 -18.04 -2.79
C PRO A 240 -17.57 -17.12 -2.79
N ASP A 241 -16.50 -17.50 -3.50
CA ASP A 241 -15.39 -16.57 -3.78
C ASP A 241 -15.84 -15.35 -4.63
N PRO A 242 -16.71 -15.49 -5.66
CA PRO A 242 -17.24 -14.33 -6.37
C PRO A 242 -18.08 -13.42 -5.46
N VAL A 243 -17.69 -12.16 -5.36
CA VAL A 243 -18.34 -11.16 -4.48
C VAL A 243 -19.67 -10.61 -5.03
N GLY A 244 -20.01 -10.93 -6.28
CA GLY A 244 -21.20 -10.41 -6.96
C GLY A 244 -21.01 -9.01 -7.56
N ARG A 245 -21.86 -8.66 -8.54
CA ARG A 245 -21.73 -7.44 -9.35
C ARG A 245 -21.73 -6.15 -8.53
N GLU A 246 -22.61 -6.05 -7.53
CA GLU A 246 -22.76 -4.82 -6.74
C GLU A 246 -21.51 -4.51 -5.91
N ARG A 247 -21.01 -5.50 -5.16
CA ARG A 247 -19.76 -5.35 -4.39
C ARG A 247 -18.57 -5.10 -5.32
N TYR A 248 -18.50 -5.81 -6.45
CA TYR A 248 -17.44 -5.59 -7.44
C TYR A 248 -17.47 -4.18 -8.02
N ALA A 249 -18.64 -3.65 -8.39
CA ALA A 249 -18.77 -2.28 -8.91
C ALA A 249 -18.30 -1.22 -7.90
N ARG A 250 -18.66 -1.40 -6.62
CA ARG A 250 -18.25 -0.51 -5.52
C ARG A 250 -16.74 -0.48 -5.35
N TRP A 251 -16.11 -1.65 -5.24
CA TRP A 251 -14.65 -1.75 -5.13
C TRP A 251 -13.95 -1.28 -6.40
N SER A 252 -14.50 -1.56 -7.59
CA SER A 252 -14.00 -1.05 -8.85
C SER A 252 -13.98 0.48 -8.86
N ARG A 253 -15.05 1.15 -8.42
CA ARG A 253 -15.08 2.61 -8.27
C ARG A 253 -14.04 3.09 -7.27
N TYR A 254 -13.95 2.43 -6.10
CA TYR A 254 -12.98 2.79 -5.06
C TYR A 254 -11.55 2.82 -5.60
N PHE A 255 -11.13 1.77 -6.31
CA PHE A 255 -9.77 1.67 -6.85
C PHE A 255 -9.52 2.52 -8.11
N ASN A 256 -10.50 2.70 -9.00
CA ASN A 256 -10.30 3.41 -10.26
C ASN A 256 -10.66 4.90 -10.22
N GLY A 257 -11.38 5.36 -9.19
CA GLY A 257 -11.84 6.75 -9.07
C GLY A 257 -12.87 7.17 -10.12
N THR A 258 -13.54 6.20 -10.74
CA THR A 258 -14.59 6.42 -11.73
C THR A 258 -15.57 5.25 -11.74
N ASP A 259 -16.79 5.51 -12.18
CA ASP A 259 -17.77 4.45 -12.48
C ASP A 259 -17.45 3.85 -13.85
N LEU A 260 -17.06 2.59 -13.87
CA LEU A 260 -16.82 1.84 -15.11
C LEU A 260 -18.08 1.08 -15.50
N ASP A 261 -18.38 1.01 -16.80
CA ASP A 261 -19.24 -0.06 -17.32
C ASP A 261 -18.44 -1.36 -17.23
N LEU A 262 -18.85 -2.25 -16.31
CA LEU A 262 -18.13 -3.48 -16.04
C LEU A 262 -18.20 -4.49 -17.20
N ASP A 263 -19.27 -4.46 -17.99
CA ASP A 263 -19.43 -5.37 -19.12
C ASP A 263 -18.58 -4.89 -20.30
N GLU A 264 -18.54 -3.57 -20.53
CA GLU A 264 -17.60 -2.96 -21.47
C GLU A 264 -16.15 -3.22 -21.06
N ALA A 265 -15.78 -2.97 -19.81
CA ALA A 265 -14.43 -3.17 -19.31
C ALA A 265 -13.98 -4.63 -19.43
N TYR A 266 -14.88 -5.59 -19.16
CA TYR A 266 -14.61 -7.02 -19.33
C TYR A 266 -14.40 -7.38 -20.81
N ALA A 267 -15.27 -6.90 -21.71
CA ALA A 267 -15.14 -7.13 -23.14
C ALA A 267 -13.85 -6.51 -23.70
N TYR A 268 -13.52 -5.30 -23.25
CA TYR A 268 -12.27 -4.62 -23.57
C TYR A 268 -11.07 -5.46 -23.12
N GLY A 269 -11.05 -5.94 -21.88
CA GLY A 269 -9.98 -6.80 -21.37
C GLY A 269 -9.72 -8.05 -22.21
N TRP A 270 -10.78 -8.73 -22.67
CA TRP A 270 -10.64 -9.88 -23.58
C TRP A 270 -10.14 -9.48 -24.97
N SER A 271 -10.58 -8.33 -25.47
CA SER A 271 -10.10 -7.82 -26.76
C SER A 271 -8.59 -7.53 -26.71
N GLU A 272 -8.12 -6.89 -25.64
CA GLU A 272 -6.71 -6.61 -25.41
C GLU A 272 -5.91 -7.88 -25.15
N TYR A 273 -6.44 -8.86 -24.39
CA TYR A 273 -5.81 -10.17 -24.22
C TYR A 273 -5.56 -10.84 -25.58
N HIS A 274 -6.56 -10.90 -26.46
CA HIS A 274 -6.40 -11.54 -27.76
C HIS A 274 -5.47 -10.77 -28.70
N ARG A 275 -5.52 -9.43 -28.67
CA ARG A 275 -4.60 -8.58 -29.43
C ARG A 275 -3.15 -8.80 -28.98
N LEU A 276 -2.89 -8.71 -27.68
CA LEU A 276 -1.56 -8.90 -27.10
C LEU A 276 -1.06 -10.33 -27.30
N LEU A 277 -1.92 -11.35 -27.14
CA LEU A 277 -1.52 -12.73 -27.41
C LEU A 277 -1.11 -12.95 -28.88
N ALA A 278 -1.77 -12.28 -29.82
CA ALA A 278 -1.39 -12.34 -31.23
C ALA A 278 -0.03 -11.67 -31.47
N GLU A 279 0.22 -10.51 -30.86
CA GLU A 279 1.52 -9.81 -30.92
C GLU A 279 2.63 -10.67 -30.29
N MET A 280 2.40 -11.22 -29.08
CA MET A 280 3.34 -12.12 -28.42
C MET A 280 3.69 -13.33 -29.27
N LYS A 281 2.73 -13.93 -29.98
CA LYS A 281 2.98 -15.04 -30.91
C LYS A 281 3.83 -14.62 -32.11
N ALA A 282 3.58 -13.42 -32.66
CA ALA A 282 4.36 -12.89 -33.77
C ALA A 282 5.81 -12.62 -33.36
N GLU A 283 6.04 -12.06 -32.17
CA GLU A 283 7.38 -11.84 -31.63
C GLU A 283 8.08 -13.16 -31.26
N ALA A 284 7.37 -14.11 -30.63
CA ALA A 284 7.90 -15.43 -30.30
C ALA A 284 8.42 -16.17 -31.54
N ALA A 285 7.72 -16.09 -32.67
CA ALA A 285 8.13 -16.72 -33.92
C ALA A 285 9.45 -16.15 -34.50
N LYS A 286 9.81 -14.91 -34.16
CA LYS A 286 11.10 -14.31 -34.56
C LYS A 286 12.26 -14.82 -33.71
N ILE A 287 11.98 -15.22 -32.46
CA ILE A 287 12.96 -15.72 -31.50
C ILE A 287 13.16 -17.23 -31.69
N LEU A 288 12.07 -17.99 -31.60
CA LEU A 288 12.05 -19.44 -31.68
C LEU A 288 10.90 -19.89 -32.60
N PRO A 289 11.16 -20.10 -33.90
CA PRO A 289 10.12 -20.45 -34.86
C PRO A 289 9.32 -21.69 -34.46
N GLY A 290 8.00 -21.55 -34.42
CA GLY A 290 7.07 -22.64 -34.07
C GLY A 290 6.78 -22.76 -32.56
N ALA A 291 7.44 -21.99 -31.71
CA ALA A 291 7.19 -21.97 -30.27
C ALA A 291 5.99 -21.07 -29.90
N SER A 292 5.35 -21.40 -28.78
CA SER A 292 4.44 -20.50 -28.07
C SER A 292 5.20 -19.35 -27.39
N PRO A 293 4.51 -18.26 -27.00
CA PRO A 293 5.17 -17.17 -26.26
C PRO A 293 5.88 -17.64 -24.99
N TRP A 294 5.28 -18.54 -24.22
CA TRP A 294 5.89 -19.04 -22.98
C TRP A 294 7.12 -19.91 -23.23
N GLU A 295 7.14 -20.70 -24.30
CA GLU A 295 8.33 -21.46 -24.70
C GLU A 295 9.45 -20.54 -25.19
N ALA A 296 9.12 -19.46 -25.90
CA ALA A 296 10.10 -18.45 -26.32
C ALA A 296 10.69 -17.69 -25.12
N LEU A 297 9.88 -17.34 -24.11
CA LEU A 297 10.36 -16.71 -22.88
C LEU A 297 11.30 -17.65 -22.10
N LYS A 298 10.91 -18.92 -21.91
CA LYS A 298 11.78 -19.93 -21.29
C LYS A 298 13.09 -20.11 -22.07
N HIS A 299 13.03 -20.08 -23.40
CA HIS A 299 14.23 -20.11 -24.23
C HIS A 299 15.12 -18.90 -23.98
N LEU A 300 14.55 -17.70 -23.85
CA LEU A 300 15.31 -16.49 -23.52
C LEU A 300 15.91 -16.52 -22.10
N ASP A 301 15.24 -17.16 -21.14
CA ASP A 301 15.80 -17.35 -19.79
C ASP A 301 17.14 -18.09 -19.83
N GLU A 302 17.28 -19.07 -20.72
CA GLU A 302 18.47 -19.92 -20.84
C GLU A 302 19.48 -19.40 -21.89
N HIS A 303 18.98 -18.94 -23.03
CA HIS A 303 19.77 -18.65 -24.24
C HIS A 303 19.69 -17.21 -24.72
N GLY A 304 18.88 -16.36 -24.08
CA GLY A 304 18.78 -14.95 -24.41
C GLY A 304 20.03 -14.16 -24.03
N THR A 305 19.97 -12.85 -24.23
CA THR A 305 21.00 -11.94 -23.73
C THR A 305 20.84 -11.80 -22.21
N HIS A 306 21.94 -11.94 -21.48
CA HIS A 306 21.99 -11.73 -20.04
C HIS A 306 23.03 -10.70 -19.68
N ILE A 307 22.80 -10.02 -18.57
CA ILE A 307 23.85 -9.30 -17.85
C ILE A 307 24.38 -10.23 -16.76
N GLU A 308 25.70 -10.45 -16.78
CA GLU A 308 26.40 -11.29 -15.82
C GLU A 308 27.00 -10.38 -14.74
N GLY A 309 26.59 -10.60 -13.49
CA GLY A 309 27.04 -9.86 -12.32
C GLY A 309 26.06 -8.79 -11.85
N VAL A 310 26.10 -8.55 -10.53
CA VAL A 310 25.16 -7.66 -9.83
C VAL A 310 25.52 -6.19 -10.06
N GLU A 311 26.81 -5.87 -10.07
CA GLU A 311 27.28 -4.50 -10.33
C GLU A 311 27.03 -4.11 -11.80
N GLU A 312 27.25 -5.07 -12.70
CA GLU A 312 27.06 -4.92 -14.14
C GLU A 312 25.59 -4.69 -14.49
N VAL A 313 24.65 -5.44 -13.88
CA VAL A 313 23.22 -5.21 -14.12
C VAL A 313 22.79 -3.87 -13.55
N GLN A 314 23.29 -3.46 -12.37
CA GLN A 314 22.97 -2.15 -11.80
C GLN A 314 23.42 -1.01 -12.74
N ALA A 315 24.66 -1.08 -13.25
CA ALA A 315 25.19 -0.08 -14.17
C ALA A 315 24.43 -0.05 -15.50
N TRP A 316 24.07 -1.21 -16.05
CA TRP A 316 23.27 -1.30 -17.27
C TRP A 316 21.88 -0.69 -17.08
N LEU A 317 21.22 -1.01 -15.96
CA LEU A 317 19.92 -0.47 -15.58
C LEU A 317 19.94 1.05 -15.36
N GLN A 318 21.03 1.58 -14.79
CA GLN A 318 21.25 3.02 -14.71
C GLN A 318 21.34 3.64 -16.11
N GLY A 319 22.06 3.01 -17.04
CA GLY A 319 22.15 3.46 -18.43
C GLY A 319 20.78 3.56 -19.12
N ILE A 320 19.87 2.61 -18.87
CA ILE A 320 18.49 2.68 -19.39
C ILE A 320 17.76 3.93 -18.89
N MET A 321 17.93 4.26 -17.61
CA MET A 321 17.29 5.44 -17.00
C MET A 321 17.87 6.74 -17.55
N ASP A 322 19.18 6.82 -17.66
CA ASP A 322 19.88 7.99 -18.19
C ASP A 322 19.48 8.25 -19.65
N GLU A 323 19.47 7.19 -20.48
CA GLU A 323 19.03 7.26 -21.88
C GLU A 323 17.54 7.65 -21.99
N ALA A 324 16.68 7.10 -21.14
CA ALA A 324 15.26 7.45 -21.13
C ALA A 324 15.05 8.93 -20.80
N ILE A 325 15.77 9.48 -19.81
CA ILE A 325 15.71 10.91 -19.48
C ILE A 325 16.18 11.76 -20.66
N GLU A 326 17.32 11.43 -21.26
CA GLU A 326 17.87 12.19 -22.41
C GLU A 326 16.90 12.21 -23.59
N ASN A 327 16.31 11.06 -23.93
CA ASN A 327 15.40 10.94 -25.07
C ASN A 327 14.03 11.61 -24.85
N LEU A 328 13.58 11.71 -23.59
CA LEU A 328 12.24 12.21 -23.26
C LEU A 328 12.23 13.70 -22.91
N ASP A 329 13.29 14.22 -22.27
CA ASP A 329 13.38 15.63 -21.90
C ASP A 329 13.46 16.54 -23.13
N GLY A 330 12.69 17.62 -23.11
CA GLY A 330 12.60 18.60 -24.21
C GLY A 330 11.84 18.12 -25.46
N THR A 331 11.52 16.83 -25.56
CA THR A 331 10.76 16.26 -26.70
C THR A 331 9.35 15.83 -26.28
N HIS A 332 9.25 15.00 -25.24
CA HIS A 332 8.00 14.42 -24.76
C HIS A 332 7.55 15.04 -23.42
N PHE A 333 8.51 15.46 -22.59
CA PHE A 333 8.27 16.11 -21.31
C PHE A 333 9.19 17.33 -21.13
N GLU A 334 8.75 18.29 -20.33
CA GLU A 334 9.62 19.35 -19.80
C GLU A 334 10.04 18.97 -18.38
N LEU A 335 11.21 18.36 -18.20
CA LEU A 335 11.63 17.82 -16.91
C LEU A 335 12.39 18.87 -16.09
N ALA A 336 11.94 19.09 -14.85
CA ALA A 336 12.70 19.90 -13.90
C ALA A 336 14.04 19.22 -13.56
N GLU A 337 15.12 20.00 -13.40
CA GLU A 337 16.47 19.44 -13.20
C GLU A 337 16.54 18.42 -12.06
N ARG A 338 15.86 18.68 -10.94
CA ARG A 338 15.80 17.74 -9.81
C ARG A 338 15.06 16.43 -10.10
N VAL A 339 14.13 16.44 -11.06
CA VAL A 339 13.36 15.26 -11.53
C VAL A 339 14.18 14.44 -12.52
N LYS A 340 15.24 14.99 -13.13
CA LYS A 340 16.09 14.22 -14.05
C LYS A 340 16.96 13.19 -13.35
N ARG A 341 17.12 13.31 -12.02
CA ARG A 341 17.96 12.41 -11.23
C ARG A 341 17.14 11.22 -10.70
N VAL A 342 17.44 10.05 -11.26
CA VAL A 342 16.97 8.74 -10.80
C VAL A 342 18.17 7.80 -10.66
N GLU A 343 18.17 7.00 -9.59
CA GLU A 343 19.25 6.05 -9.28
C GLU A 343 18.73 4.61 -9.36
N SER A 344 19.40 3.76 -10.14
CA SER A 344 19.15 2.31 -10.17
C SER A 344 19.98 1.64 -9.08
N MET A 345 19.29 0.91 -8.20
CA MET A 345 19.86 0.32 -6.99
C MET A 345 19.61 -1.18 -6.94
N ILE A 346 20.44 -1.88 -6.17
CA ILE A 346 20.18 -3.26 -5.77
C ILE A 346 19.40 -3.23 -4.46
N ALA A 347 18.28 -3.96 -4.40
CA ALA A 347 17.46 -4.05 -3.20
C ALA A 347 18.27 -4.73 -2.08
N PRO A 348 18.16 -4.24 -0.83
CA PRO A 348 18.81 -4.88 0.30
C PRO A 348 18.25 -6.30 0.52
N PRO A 349 19.04 -7.23 1.07
CA PRO A 349 18.56 -8.56 1.43
C PRO A 349 17.32 -8.51 2.33
N GLY A 350 16.33 -9.37 2.09
CA GLY A 350 15.08 -9.39 2.84
C GLY A 350 14.06 -8.32 2.45
N GLY A 351 14.32 -7.54 1.38
CA GLY A 351 13.37 -6.59 0.80
C GLY A 351 12.26 -7.24 -0.03
N ALA A 352 11.56 -6.43 -0.83
CA ALA A 352 10.52 -6.91 -1.75
C ALA A 352 11.07 -7.94 -2.75
N ALA A 353 10.23 -8.89 -3.17
CA ALA A 353 10.61 -9.94 -4.11
C ALA A 353 10.52 -9.53 -5.59
N ALA A 354 9.95 -8.35 -5.88
CA ALA A 354 9.80 -7.80 -7.22
C ALA A 354 10.47 -6.42 -7.30
N PRO A 355 10.92 -5.96 -8.48
CA PRO A 355 11.40 -4.61 -8.68
C PRO A 355 10.39 -3.58 -8.16
N TYR A 356 10.91 -2.50 -7.58
CA TYR A 356 10.07 -1.46 -6.99
C TYR A 356 10.74 -0.09 -7.06
N TYR A 357 9.91 0.95 -6.96
CA TYR A 357 10.34 2.33 -6.93
C TYR A 357 10.14 2.97 -5.54
N THR A 358 11.10 3.80 -5.13
CA THR A 358 10.95 4.72 -4.00
C THR A 358 11.04 6.16 -4.47
N ASN A 359 10.06 6.97 -4.08
CA ASN A 359 9.99 8.39 -4.41
C ASN A 359 11.17 9.20 -3.82
N PRO A 360 11.54 10.33 -4.45
CA PRO A 360 12.50 11.26 -3.87
C PRO A 360 12.00 11.78 -2.50
N SER A 361 12.92 12.24 -1.67
CA SER A 361 12.55 13.07 -0.52
C SER A 361 11.92 14.38 -0.99
N GLU A 362 11.10 15.02 -0.16
CA GLU A 362 10.41 16.27 -0.52
C GLU A 362 11.38 17.39 -0.97
N ASP A 363 12.56 17.44 -0.35
CA ASP A 363 13.64 18.37 -0.66
C ASP A 363 14.58 17.89 -1.80
N PHE A 364 14.36 16.69 -2.32
CA PHE A 364 15.19 16.00 -3.32
C PHE A 364 16.64 15.75 -2.90
N SER A 365 16.97 15.83 -1.60
CA SER A 365 18.28 15.42 -1.08
C SER A 365 18.54 13.92 -1.31
N ARG A 366 17.49 13.10 -1.27
CA ARG A 366 17.46 11.74 -1.81
C ARG A 366 16.68 11.74 -3.14
N PRO A 367 17.28 11.33 -4.27
CA PRO A 367 16.56 11.23 -5.53
C PRO A 367 15.59 10.04 -5.53
N GLY A 368 14.77 9.96 -6.59
CA GLY A 368 14.00 8.74 -6.86
C GLY A 368 14.94 7.56 -7.10
N ARG A 369 14.53 6.36 -6.66
CA ARG A 369 15.33 5.14 -6.83
C ARG A 369 14.48 3.98 -7.32
N THR A 370 14.98 3.27 -8.32
CA THR A 370 14.50 1.94 -8.70
C THR A 370 15.35 0.90 -7.99
N TRP A 371 14.74 -0.22 -7.60
CA TRP A 371 15.39 -1.26 -6.82
C TRP A 371 15.22 -2.61 -7.49
N LEU A 372 16.32 -3.32 -7.73
CA LEU A 372 16.34 -4.70 -8.23
C LEU A 372 16.59 -5.67 -7.07
N PRO A 373 15.60 -6.49 -6.67
CA PRO A 373 15.85 -7.63 -5.81
C PRO A 373 16.58 -8.71 -6.61
N THR A 374 17.82 -9.03 -6.23
CA THR A 374 18.58 -10.08 -6.91
C THR A 374 18.09 -11.47 -6.55
N MET A 375 17.48 -11.63 -5.36
CA MET A 375 17.02 -12.93 -4.84
C MET A 375 18.12 -14.01 -4.89
N GLY A 376 19.38 -13.59 -4.71
CA GLY A 376 20.56 -14.47 -4.80
C GLY A 376 21.03 -14.79 -6.22
N GLN A 377 20.36 -14.27 -7.25
CA GLN A 377 20.78 -14.41 -8.65
C GLN A 377 21.97 -13.50 -8.96
N THR A 378 22.82 -13.95 -9.88
CA THR A 378 23.98 -13.20 -10.39
C THR A 378 23.94 -13.06 -11.91
N ARG A 379 22.87 -13.52 -12.56
CA ARG A 379 22.69 -13.53 -14.00
C ARG A 379 21.26 -13.12 -14.29
N PHE A 380 21.09 -12.09 -15.10
CA PHE A 380 19.80 -11.42 -15.27
C PHE A 380 19.40 -11.37 -16.75
N PRO A 381 18.26 -11.96 -17.14
CA PRO A 381 17.79 -11.91 -18.52
C PRO A 381 17.36 -10.49 -18.90
N VAL A 382 17.90 -9.97 -20.00
CA VAL A 382 17.65 -8.59 -20.44
C VAL A 382 16.17 -8.36 -20.80
N TYR A 383 15.51 -9.35 -21.42
CA TYR A 383 14.17 -9.17 -21.99
C TYR A 383 13.12 -8.78 -20.95
N ASP A 384 13.26 -9.27 -19.71
CA ASP A 384 12.30 -9.06 -18.62
C ASP A 384 12.55 -7.72 -17.90
N LEU A 385 13.80 -7.26 -17.90
CA LEU A 385 14.19 -6.06 -17.16
C LEU A 385 13.81 -4.77 -17.87
N VAL A 386 13.87 -4.69 -19.20
CA VAL A 386 13.70 -3.41 -19.92
C VAL A 386 12.33 -2.77 -19.66
N SER A 387 11.24 -3.49 -19.90
CA SER A 387 9.89 -2.94 -19.70
C SER A 387 9.60 -2.65 -18.23
N THR A 388 10.13 -3.48 -17.33
CA THR A 388 10.00 -3.30 -15.88
C THR A 388 10.74 -2.03 -15.42
N TRP A 389 11.93 -1.76 -15.96
CA TRP A 389 12.70 -0.57 -15.62
C TRP A 389 12.03 0.71 -16.10
N TYR A 390 11.42 0.70 -17.29
CA TYR A 390 10.61 1.84 -17.74
C TYR A 390 9.35 2.05 -16.90
N HIS A 391 8.73 0.96 -16.41
CA HIS A 391 7.57 1.00 -15.52
C HIS A 391 7.91 1.58 -14.13
N GLU A 392 8.93 1.06 -13.46
CA GLU A 392 9.37 1.52 -12.13
C GLU A 392 10.09 2.87 -12.19
N GLY A 393 10.79 3.14 -13.28
CA GLY A 393 11.60 4.32 -13.47
C GLY A 393 10.96 5.31 -14.42
N VAL A 394 11.62 5.54 -15.56
CA VAL A 394 11.29 6.58 -16.54
C VAL A 394 10.77 5.93 -17.81
N PRO A 395 9.57 6.28 -18.34
CA PRO A 395 8.69 7.37 -17.93
C PRO A 395 7.64 7.03 -16.87
N GLY A 396 7.69 5.84 -16.25
CA GLY A 396 6.66 5.35 -15.33
C GLY A 396 6.64 6.03 -13.96
N HIS A 397 6.76 5.23 -12.89
CA HIS A 397 6.59 5.71 -11.51
C HIS A 397 7.49 6.88 -11.15
N HIS A 398 8.73 6.93 -11.66
CA HIS A 398 9.62 8.04 -11.37
C HIS A 398 9.06 9.38 -11.86
N LEU A 399 8.69 9.49 -13.14
CA LEU A 399 8.22 10.78 -13.67
C LEU A 399 6.91 11.20 -13.00
N GLN A 400 6.01 10.25 -12.73
CA GLN A 400 4.77 10.55 -12.01
C GLN A 400 5.05 11.10 -10.60
N LEU A 401 5.77 10.33 -9.77
CA LEU A 401 5.90 10.61 -8.34
C LEU A 401 6.95 11.69 -8.04
N ALA A 402 8.03 11.77 -8.83
CA ALA A 402 8.98 12.87 -8.70
C ALA A 402 8.37 14.18 -9.19
N GLN A 403 7.55 14.19 -10.25
CA GLN A 403 6.83 15.40 -10.63
C GLN A 403 5.87 15.84 -9.52
N TRP A 404 5.19 14.88 -8.89
CA TRP A 404 4.31 15.14 -7.76
C TRP A 404 5.06 15.80 -6.60
N ALA A 405 6.19 15.23 -6.17
CA ALA A 405 7.07 15.83 -5.16
C ALA A 405 7.59 17.22 -5.59
N HIS A 406 7.87 17.41 -6.89
CA HIS A 406 8.33 18.70 -7.41
C HIS A 406 7.27 19.81 -7.30
N VAL A 407 5.98 19.49 -7.31
CA VAL A 407 4.91 20.50 -7.21
C VAL A 407 4.19 20.50 -5.86
N ALA A 408 4.72 19.80 -4.86
CA ALA A 408 4.08 19.62 -3.56
C ALA A 408 3.75 20.96 -2.86
N ASP A 409 4.57 21.99 -3.03
CA ASP A 409 4.34 23.35 -2.51
C ASP A 409 3.09 24.03 -3.11
N ARG A 410 2.61 23.54 -4.25
CA ARG A 410 1.41 24.01 -4.94
C ARG A 410 0.18 23.13 -4.69
N LEU A 411 0.34 22.05 -3.93
CA LEU A 411 -0.72 21.11 -3.57
C LEU A 411 -1.15 21.32 -2.12
N SER A 412 -2.38 20.93 -1.77
CA SER A 412 -2.70 20.76 -0.34
C SER A 412 -1.91 19.58 0.21
N ARG A 413 -1.72 19.51 1.53
CA ARG A 413 -1.15 18.34 2.21
C ARG A 413 -1.92 17.07 1.89
N TYR A 414 -3.25 17.16 1.76
CA TYR A 414 -4.07 16.03 1.31
C TYR A 414 -3.74 15.57 -0.10
N GLN A 415 -3.39 16.50 -0.98
CA GLN A 415 -2.99 16.19 -2.36
C GLN A 415 -1.52 15.80 -2.47
N ALA A 416 -0.69 16.04 -1.46
CA ALA A 416 0.74 15.70 -1.48
C ALA A 416 1.07 14.42 -0.69
N ARG A 417 0.07 13.84 -0.01
CA ARG A 417 0.18 12.62 0.79
C ARG A 417 0.23 11.35 -0.05
#